data_AF-A0AAP0C576-F1
#
_entry.id   AF-A0AAP0C576-F1
#
_cell.length_a   1.000
_cell.length_b   1.000
_cell.length_c   1.000
_cell.angle_alpha   90.00
_cell.angle_beta   90.00
_cell.angle_gamma   90.00
#
_symmetry.space_group_name_H-M   'P 1'
#
loop_
_entity.id
_entity.type
_entity.pdbx_description
1 polymer ?
#
loop_
_entity_poly.entity_id
_entity_poly.type
_entity_poly.pdbx_seq_one_letter_code
_entity_poly.pdbx_strand_id
1 'polypeptide(L)'
;MAVEISRVTLEIFSKLEKKWLAHCEGSKKTRVLSIDGGGTTGIVAGASLIYLEDQIQSKTGDSNARIIDFFDIIAGTGIGALLAVMINADDGNGRPMFTAREAVRFLSDKRKELFSVKTVGVFRRRRRFSGKSMDKVLKEVLIRDDGKLLTLKDTCKPLLIPCFDLNSSAPFVFSRADASESASYDFELRHVIRATSADPSMFKPFPLTSVDGKTSCLAVDGGLVMNNPTAIAVTHALHNKREFPSLTGVEDLVVISIGNGPLTISPHRKLNRHGECLPSAVVNIALDGVSETVDQMLANAFYWNHTNYVRIQSNGYTNGGVGPTMEEVLTERGVASLPFGAKRLLTETNGQRIESFVQRLVASRRSSLPPSPCKDTAVTPLVHGRQLGSAFLGKRNGICVSTVPVTHLGFRRKTVECKESRIGKQPIEVPANVVITLEGQDMKVKGPLGELALSYPREIAIDRQESVLKVCKAVETRRANQMHGLFRTLTSNMVVGVSKGFEKKLQLVGVGYRATVEGKELILSLGFSHPVKMTIPDDLKVKVDENTRITVSGYDKSNIGQFAASIRKWRPPEPYKGKGVKYADEIIRRKEGKAGKKK
;
A
#
# COMPACT_ATOMS: atom_id res chain seq x y z
N MET A 1 -31.86 -3.58 38.89
CA MET A 1 -30.58 -2.83 38.75
C MET A 1 -29.35 -3.74 38.60
N ALA A 2 -29.02 -4.65 39.53
CA ALA A 2 -27.81 -5.50 39.39
C ALA A 2 -27.84 -6.48 38.20
N VAL A 3 -29.02 -7.02 37.85
CA VAL A 3 -29.22 -7.93 36.71
C VAL A 3 -29.20 -7.21 35.35
N GLU A 4 -29.44 -5.90 35.35
CA GLU A 4 -29.49 -5.08 34.14
C GLU A 4 -28.09 -4.60 33.75
N ILE A 5 -27.28 -4.27 34.76
CA ILE A 5 -25.86 -3.93 34.61
C ILE A 5 -25.08 -5.14 34.08
N SER A 6 -25.35 -6.36 34.56
CA SER A 6 -24.68 -7.57 34.05
C SER A 6 -25.05 -7.87 32.59
N ARG A 7 -26.29 -7.59 32.18
CA ARG A 7 -26.78 -7.77 30.81
C ARG A 7 -26.19 -6.76 29.83
N VAL A 8 -26.10 -5.49 30.22
CA VAL A 8 -25.44 -4.42 29.46
C VAL A 8 -23.93 -4.66 29.38
N THR A 9 -23.32 -5.13 30.46
CA THR A 9 -21.90 -5.47 30.51
C THR A 9 -21.60 -6.67 29.61
N LEU A 10 -22.42 -7.73 29.64
CA LEU A 10 -22.35 -8.86 28.71
C LEU A 10 -22.58 -8.45 27.26
N GLU A 11 -23.48 -7.50 26.98
CA GLU A 11 -23.68 -6.94 25.65
C GLU A 11 -22.47 -6.13 25.16
N ILE A 12 -21.85 -5.35 26.05
CA ILE A 12 -20.63 -4.59 25.76
C ILE A 12 -19.45 -5.53 25.52
N PHE A 13 -19.26 -6.54 26.37
CA PHE A 13 -18.23 -7.55 26.19
C PHE A 13 -18.48 -8.38 24.94
N SER A 14 -19.71 -8.80 24.66
CA SER A 14 -20.04 -9.51 23.42
C SER A 14 -19.86 -8.64 22.16
N LYS A 15 -20.13 -7.33 22.22
CA LYS A 15 -19.88 -6.40 21.10
C LYS A 15 -18.39 -6.10 20.94
N LEU A 16 -17.64 -5.97 22.03
CA LEU A 16 -16.17 -5.79 22.00
C LEU A 16 -15.46 -7.07 21.57
N GLU A 17 -15.93 -8.22 22.01
CA GLU A 17 -15.46 -9.54 21.62
C GLU A 17 -15.84 -9.82 20.17
N LYS A 18 -17.03 -9.48 19.68
CA LYS A 18 -17.34 -9.51 18.23
C LYS A 18 -16.49 -8.54 17.41
N LYS A 19 -16.17 -7.36 17.93
CA LYS A 19 -15.34 -6.36 17.25
C LYS A 19 -13.85 -6.73 17.27
N TRP A 20 -13.40 -7.41 18.32
CA TRP A 20 -12.05 -7.93 18.48
C TRP A 20 -11.88 -9.25 17.72
N LEU A 21 -12.86 -10.14 17.75
CA LEU A 21 -12.96 -11.32 16.89
C LEU A 21 -13.04 -10.89 15.42
N ALA A 22 -13.73 -9.81 15.05
CA ALA A 22 -13.67 -9.27 13.68
C ALA A 22 -12.30 -8.65 13.31
N HIS A 23 -11.43 -8.38 14.29
CA HIS A 23 -10.06 -7.90 14.10
C HIS A 23 -9.03 -9.05 14.18
N CYS A 24 -9.38 -10.15 14.84
CA CYS A 24 -8.58 -11.37 15.01
C CYS A 24 -8.97 -12.50 14.04
N GLU A 25 -10.17 -12.43 13.44
CA GLU A 25 -10.50 -13.04 12.16
C GLU A 25 -9.59 -12.37 11.13
N GLY A 26 -8.67 -13.16 10.56
CA GLY A 26 -7.50 -12.65 9.84
C GLY A 26 -7.84 -11.50 8.90
N SER A 27 -7.27 -10.32 9.15
CA SER A 27 -7.45 -9.15 8.29
C SER A 27 -7.12 -9.57 6.85
N LYS A 28 -8.12 -9.46 5.96
CA LYS A 28 -7.95 -9.80 4.54
C LYS A 28 -6.84 -8.93 3.96
N LYS A 29 -5.64 -9.50 3.81
CA LYS A 29 -4.52 -8.81 3.20
C LYS A 29 -4.79 -8.61 1.72
N THR A 30 -4.47 -7.42 1.20
CA THR A 30 -4.58 -7.13 -0.23
C THR A 30 -3.32 -7.64 -0.93
N ARG A 31 -3.51 -8.39 -2.02
CA ARG A 31 -2.45 -9.15 -2.69
C ARG A 31 -2.12 -8.50 -4.02
N VAL A 32 -0.85 -8.11 -4.20
CA VAL A 32 -0.34 -7.37 -5.35
C VAL A 32 0.62 -8.25 -6.13
N LEU A 33 0.39 -8.36 -7.44
CA LEU A 33 1.35 -8.90 -8.40
C LEU A 33 1.86 -7.76 -9.28
N SER A 34 3.18 -7.60 -9.35
CA SER A 34 3.82 -6.63 -10.25
C SER A 34 4.85 -7.31 -11.12
N ILE A 35 4.88 -6.98 -12.41
CA ILE A 35 5.78 -7.55 -13.40
C ILE A 35 6.53 -6.43 -14.12
N ASP A 36 7.85 -6.42 -14.00
CA ASP A 36 8.69 -5.37 -14.60
C ASP A 36 8.74 -5.46 -16.13
N GLY A 37 9.18 -4.36 -16.75
CA GLY A 37 9.72 -4.39 -18.10
C GLY A 37 11.03 -5.20 -18.18
N GLY A 38 11.47 -5.50 -19.40
CA GLY A 38 12.59 -6.44 -19.59
C GLY A 38 13.04 -6.62 -21.04
N GLY A 39 12.90 -5.58 -21.87
CA GLY A 39 13.18 -5.68 -23.29
C GLY A 39 12.20 -6.64 -24.00
N THR A 40 12.74 -7.64 -24.71
CA THR A 40 11.95 -8.47 -25.65
C THR A 40 11.72 -9.91 -25.21
N THR A 41 12.34 -10.37 -24.12
CA THR A 41 12.38 -11.80 -23.79
C THR A 41 11.53 -12.17 -22.58
N GLY A 42 11.51 -11.35 -21.53
CA GLY A 42 10.67 -11.58 -20.35
C GLY A 42 10.93 -12.90 -19.62
N ILE A 43 12.14 -13.47 -19.72
CA ILE A 43 12.42 -14.85 -19.34
C ILE A 43 12.22 -15.09 -17.84
N VAL A 44 12.78 -14.21 -17.01
CA VAL A 44 12.68 -14.32 -15.54
C VAL A 44 11.22 -14.20 -15.10
N ALA A 45 10.49 -13.24 -15.68
CA ALA A 45 9.06 -13.08 -15.42
C ALA A 45 8.26 -14.32 -15.84
N GLY A 46 8.50 -14.83 -17.05
CA GLY A 46 7.80 -16.01 -17.56
C GLY A 46 8.05 -17.27 -16.72
N ALA A 47 9.32 -17.56 -16.40
CA ALA A 47 9.70 -18.66 -15.51
C ALA A 47 9.03 -18.55 -14.14
N SER A 48 9.06 -17.35 -13.54
CA SER A 48 8.48 -17.09 -12.23
C SER A 48 6.96 -17.24 -12.22
N LEU A 49 6.26 -16.78 -13.26
CA LEU A 49 4.80 -16.88 -13.36
C LEU A 49 4.32 -18.32 -13.57
N ILE A 50 4.99 -19.09 -14.43
CA ILE A 50 4.67 -20.51 -14.61
C ILE A 50 4.84 -21.24 -13.28
N TYR A 51 5.98 -21.06 -12.62
CA TYR A 51 6.25 -21.72 -11.35
C TYR A 51 5.28 -21.26 -10.25
N LEU A 52 4.92 -19.98 -10.22
CA LEU A 52 3.93 -19.43 -9.29
C LEU A 52 2.56 -20.10 -9.46
N GLU A 53 2.08 -20.24 -10.71
CA GLU A 53 0.80 -20.90 -11.00
C GLU A 53 0.84 -22.40 -10.67
N ASP A 54 1.91 -23.11 -11.05
CA ASP A 54 2.11 -24.53 -10.72
C ASP A 54 2.10 -24.76 -9.20
N GLN A 55 2.77 -23.88 -8.42
CA GLN A 55 2.77 -23.95 -6.95
C GLN A 55 1.39 -23.63 -6.36
N ILE A 56 0.65 -22.68 -6.92
CA ILE A 56 -0.72 -22.38 -6.49
C ILE A 56 -1.61 -23.62 -6.67
N GLN A 57 -1.57 -24.24 -7.84
CA GLN A 57 -2.36 -25.45 -8.15
C GLN A 57 -1.98 -26.61 -7.22
N SER A 58 -0.67 -26.84 -7.04
CA SER A 58 -0.15 -27.89 -6.15
C SER A 58 -0.58 -27.71 -4.69
N LYS A 59 -0.42 -26.50 -4.12
CA LYS A 59 -0.76 -26.24 -2.70
C LYS A 59 -2.27 -26.18 -2.44
N THR A 60 -3.07 -25.90 -3.46
CA THR A 60 -4.54 -25.84 -3.33
C THR A 60 -5.21 -27.18 -3.66
N GLY A 61 -4.56 -28.02 -4.46
CA GLY A 61 -5.14 -29.25 -5.01
C GLY A 61 -6.12 -28.98 -6.16
N ASP A 62 -6.16 -27.75 -6.69
CA ASP A 62 -7.08 -27.34 -7.77
C ASP A 62 -6.28 -27.02 -9.04
N SER A 63 -6.38 -27.87 -10.05
CA SER A 63 -5.73 -27.67 -11.37
C SER A 63 -6.34 -26.52 -12.18
N ASN A 64 -7.54 -26.07 -11.82
CA ASN A 64 -8.21 -24.93 -12.44
C ASN A 64 -7.90 -23.61 -11.72
N ALA A 65 -7.12 -23.63 -10.65
CA ALA A 65 -6.65 -22.42 -9.99
C ALA A 65 -5.75 -21.62 -10.96
N ARG A 66 -5.99 -20.31 -11.01
CA ARG A 66 -5.22 -19.36 -11.83
C ARG A 66 -4.61 -18.29 -10.95
N ILE A 67 -3.54 -17.65 -11.42
CA ILE A 67 -2.87 -16.55 -10.70
C ILE A 67 -3.89 -15.49 -10.23
N ILE A 68 -4.79 -15.05 -11.13
CA ILE A 68 -5.78 -14.00 -10.84
C ILE A 68 -6.73 -14.33 -9.69
N ASP A 69 -6.94 -15.61 -9.36
CA ASP A 69 -7.81 -15.99 -8.25
C ASP A 69 -7.19 -15.61 -6.88
N PHE A 70 -5.87 -15.38 -6.86
CA PHE A 70 -5.08 -15.15 -5.66
C PHE A 70 -4.55 -13.73 -5.54
N PHE A 71 -4.69 -12.89 -6.58
CA PHE A 71 -4.26 -11.49 -6.55
C PHE A 71 -5.46 -10.55 -6.68
N ASP A 72 -5.40 -9.44 -5.95
CA ASP A 72 -6.44 -8.41 -5.94
C ASP A 72 -6.11 -7.27 -6.92
N ILE A 73 -4.83 -7.08 -7.25
CA ILE A 73 -4.36 -6.09 -8.22
C ILE A 73 -3.13 -6.60 -8.96
N ILE A 74 -3.05 -6.27 -10.25
CA ILE A 74 -1.97 -6.65 -11.14
C ILE A 74 -1.40 -5.38 -11.79
N ALA A 75 -0.08 -5.27 -11.87
CA ALA A 75 0.58 -4.22 -12.60
C ALA A 75 1.68 -4.77 -13.50
N GLY A 76 1.89 -4.13 -14.65
CA GLY A 76 2.91 -4.56 -15.59
C GLY A 76 3.43 -3.43 -16.46
N THR A 77 4.73 -3.47 -16.78
CA THR A 77 5.38 -2.50 -17.69
C THR A 77 6.01 -3.22 -18.88
N GLY A 78 5.89 -2.67 -20.08
CA GLY A 78 6.51 -3.22 -21.30
C GLY A 78 6.13 -4.70 -21.54
N ILE A 79 7.13 -5.58 -21.58
CA ILE A 79 6.89 -7.04 -21.70
C ILE A 79 6.13 -7.63 -20.50
N GLY A 80 6.33 -7.07 -19.31
CA GLY A 80 5.58 -7.43 -18.11
C GLY A 80 4.11 -7.04 -18.23
N ALA A 81 3.79 -5.95 -18.92
CA ALA A 81 2.41 -5.56 -19.22
C ALA A 81 1.73 -6.54 -20.18
N LEU A 82 2.45 -7.06 -21.19
CA LEU A 82 1.92 -8.11 -22.07
C LEU A 82 1.53 -9.35 -21.25
N LEU A 83 2.45 -9.85 -20.40
CA LEU A 83 2.18 -11.01 -19.55
C LEU A 83 1.03 -10.74 -18.57
N ALA A 84 1.03 -9.56 -17.93
CA ALA A 84 -0.04 -9.12 -17.02
C ALA A 84 -1.41 -9.06 -17.69
N VAL A 85 -1.48 -8.55 -18.93
CA VAL A 85 -2.72 -8.52 -19.72
C VAL A 85 -3.16 -9.92 -20.06
N MET A 86 -2.29 -10.79 -20.57
CA MET A 86 -2.68 -12.13 -20.98
C MET A 86 -3.25 -12.95 -19.83
N ILE A 87 -2.61 -12.93 -18.66
CA ILE A 87 -3.14 -13.66 -17.50
C ILE A 87 -4.39 -13.03 -16.88
N ASN A 88 -4.78 -11.80 -17.27
CA ASN A 88 -5.87 -11.04 -16.66
C ASN A 88 -6.99 -10.66 -17.63
N ALA A 89 -6.85 -10.92 -18.93
CA ALA A 89 -7.86 -10.70 -19.94
C ALA A 89 -9.06 -11.62 -19.68
N ASP A 90 -10.27 -11.05 -19.64
CA ASP A 90 -11.49 -11.77 -19.31
C ASP A 90 -12.07 -12.50 -20.53
N ASP A 91 -12.39 -13.79 -20.35
CA ASP A 91 -13.09 -14.61 -21.35
C ASP A 91 -14.57 -14.24 -21.49
N GLY A 92 -15.09 -13.37 -20.63
CA GLY A 92 -16.50 -12.95 -20.55
C GLY A 92 -17.30 -13.68 -19.49
N ASN A 93 -16.74 -14.72 -18.88
CA ASN A 93 -17.29 -15.44 -17.74
C ASN A 93 -16.60 -15.06 -16.42
N GLY A 94 -15.72 -14.05 -16.42
CA GLY A 94 -14.92 -13.64 -15.28
C GLY A 94 -13.70 -14.54 -15.05
N ARG A 95 -13.28 -15.33 -16.05
CA ARG A 95 -12.10 -16.19 -16.00
C ARG A 95 -11.01 -15.66 -16.96
N PRO A 96 -9.73 -15.88 -16.63
CA PRO A 96 -8.66 -15.43 -17.50
C PRO A 96 -8.62 -16.29 -18.77
N MET A 97 -8.44 -15.64 -19.92
CA MET A 97 -8.32 -16.31 -21.22
C MET A 97 -7.08 -17.20 -21.34
N PHE A 98 -6.01 -16.89 -20.60
CA PHE A 98 -4.73 -17.58 -20.71
C PHE A 98 -4.21 -18.03 -19.34
N THR A 99 -3.66 -19.23 -19.30
CA THR A 99 -2.76 -19.69 -18.23
C THR A 99 -1.42 -18.95 -18.31
N ALA A 100 -0.65 -18.98 -17.22
CA ALA A 100 0.71 -18.44 -17.23
C ALA A 100 1.58 -19.14 -18.29
N ARG A 101 1.40 -20.45 -18.47
CA ARG A 101 2.13 -21.25 -19.45
C ARG A 101 1.78 -20.88 -20.89
N GLU A 102 0.51 -20.66 -21.19
CA GLU A 102 0.06 -20.20 -22.52
C GLU A 102 0.55 -18.79 -22.83
N ALA A 103 0.51 -17.87 -21.86
CA ALA A 103 1.02 -16.51 -22.03
C ALA A 103 2.53 -16.50 -22.38
N VAL A 104 3.33 -17.30 -21.67
CA VAL A 104 4.77 -17.42 -21.92
C VAL A 104 5.08 -18.14 -23.23
N ARG A 105 4.30 -19.18 -23.58
CA ARG A 105 4.42 -19.87 -24.86
C ARG A 105 4.13 -18.92 -26.03
N PHE A 106 3.02 -18.18 -25.95
CA PHE A 106 2.67 -17.16 -26.93
C PHE A 106 3.80 -16.15 -27.14
N LEU A 107 4.36 -15.61 -26.05
CA LEU A 107 5.47 -14.67 -26.14
C LEU A 107 6.69 -15.30 -26.83
N SER A 108 7.00 -16.55 -26.53
CA SER A 108 8.14 -17.27 -27.12
C SER A 108 7.95 -17.51 -28.61
N ASP A 109 6.76 -17.97 -29.01
CA ASP A 109 6.42 -18.31 -30.39
C ASP A 109 6.31 -17.05 -31.26
N LYS A 110 5.67 -16.00 -30.74
CA LYS A 110 5.42 -14.74 -31.45
C LYS A 110 6.51 -13.69 -31.29
N ARG A 111 7.59 -13.97 -30.56
CA ARG A 111 8.69 -13.02 -30.30
C ARG A 111 9.21 -12.34 -31.56
N LYS A 112 9.48 -13.12 -32.62
CA LYS A 112 10.03 -12.60 -33.89
C LYS A 112 9.05 -11.67 -34.60
N GLU A 113 7.75 -11.93 -34.47
CA GLU A 113 6.69 -11.11 -35.07
C GLU A 113 6.42 -9.84 -34.25
N LEU A 114 6.38 -9.95 -32.91
CA LEU A 114 6.23 -8.82 -31.99
C LEU A 114 7.38 -7.82 -32.12
N PHE A 115 8.61 -8.33 -32.25
CA PHE A 115 9.83 -7.53 -32.30
C PHE A 115 10.52 -7.63 -33.66
N SER A 116 9.74 -7.57 -34.75
CA SER A 116 10.28 -7.65 -36.11
C SER A 116 11.08 -6.39 -36.45
N VAL A 117 12.37 -6.57 -36.75
CA VAL A 117 13.29 -5.47 -37.05
C VAL A 117 13.03 -4.94 -38.46
N LYS A 118 12.85 -3.62 -38.55
CA LYS A 118 12.84 -2.82 -39.77
C LYS A 118 14.02 -1.87 -39.78
N THR A 119 14.64 -1.75 -40.94
CA THR A 119 15.77 -0.85 -41.15
C THR A 119 15.27 0.48 -41.69
N VAL A 120 15.60 1.58 -41.02
CA VAL A 120 15.03 2.91 -41.25
C VAL A 120 16.15 3.97 -41.37
N GLY A 121 15.94 4.98 -42.22
CA GLY A 121 16.83 6.14 -42.41
C GLY A 121 17.71 6.08 -43.67
N VAL A 122 18.35 7.20 -44.00
CA VAL A 122 19.33 7.29 -45.11
C VAL A 122 20.51 6.35 -44.80
N PHE A 123 20.91 5.54 -45.78
CA PHE A 123 21.86 4.42 -45.62
C PHE A 123 21.44 3.28 -44.67
N ARG A 124 20.16 3.16 -44.29
CA ARG A 124 19.66 2.01 -43.49
C ARG A 124 20.43 1.81 -42.16
N ARG A 125 20.90 2.88 -41.52
CA ARG A 125 21.75 2.80 -40.32
C ARG A 125 21.00 2.60 -39.00
N ARG A 126 19.68 2.82 -38.93
CA ARG A 126 18.89 2.64 -37.69
C ARG A 126 17.98 1.42 -37.79
N ARG A 127 18.04 0.54 -36.78
CA ARG A 127 17.16 -0.62 -36.64
C ARG A 127 16.06 -0.29 -35.64
N ARG A 128 14.80 -0.46 -36.03
CA ARG A 128 13.62 -0.25 -35.17
C ARG A 128 12.64 -1.40 -35.34
N PHE A 129 11.86 -1.70 -34.32
CA PHE A 129 10.79 -2.67 -34.42
C PHE A 129 9.58 -2.12 -35.18
N SER A 130 8.89 -3.00 -35.89
CA SER A 130 7.69 -2.67 -36.65
C SER A 130 6.47 -2.61 -35.75
N GLY A 131 6.01 -1.40 -35.42
CA GLY A 131 4.76 -1.21 -34.66
C GLY A 131 3.54 -1.88 -35.29
N LYS A 132 3.45 -1.91 -36.64
CA LYS A 132 2.36 -2.59 -37.37
C LYS A 132 2.36 -4.12 -37.17
N SER A 133 3.55 -4.71 -36.95
CA SER A 133 3.69 -6.16 -36.78
C SER A 133 3.19 -6.57 -35.40
N MET A 134 3.64 -5.85 -34.37
CA MET A 134 3.17 -6.02 -33.00
C MET A 134 1.66 -5.81 -32.88
N ASP A 135 1.13 -4.72 -33.47
CA ASP A 135 -0.31 -4.43 -33.43
C ASP A 135 -1.15 -5.54 -34.08
N LYS A 136 -0.70 -6.10 -35.21
CA LYS A 136 -1.35 -7.25 -35.85
C LYS A 136 -1.39 -8.46 -34.91
N VAL A 137 -0.25 -8.83 -34.33
CA VAL A 137 -0.16 -9.98 -33.42
C VAL A 137 -1.04 -9.79 -32.18
N LEU A 138 -1.03 -8.59 -31.58
CA LEU A 138 -1.85 -8.29 -30.40
C LEU A 138 -3.34 -8.25 -30.73
N LYS A 139 -3.71 -7.79 -31.93
CA LYS A 139 -5.09 -7.82 -32.40
C LYS A 139 -5.59 -9.25 -32.56
N GLU A 140 -4.76 -10.19 -33.03
CA GLU A 140 -5.16 -11.58 -33.21
C GLU A 140 -5.36 -12.32 -31.88
N VAL A 141 -4.63 -11.95 -30.82
CA VAL A 141 -4.67 -12.66 -29.52
C VAL A 141 -5.64 -12.03 -28.49
N LEU A 142 -5.88 -10.71 -28.57
CA LEU A 142 -6.73 -9.97 -27.61
C LEU A 142 -8.14 -9.71 -28.17
N ILE A 143 -8.71 -10.74 -28.78
CA ILE A 143 -10.11 -10.79 -29.22
C ILE A 143 -10.77 -11.92 -28.43
N ARG A 144 -11.94 -11.62 -27.86
CA ARG A 144 -12.78 -12.62 -27.21
C ARG A 144 -13.46 -13.50 -28.26
N ASP A 145 -13.92 -14.68 -27.86
CA ASP A 145 -14.57 -15.65 -28.77
C ASP A 145 -15.78 -15.10 -29.54
N ASP A 146 -16.43 -14.06 -29.02
CA ASP A 146 -17.53 -13.35 -29.67
C ASP A 146 -17.09 -12.28 -30.69
N GLY A 147 -15.78 -12.17 -30.95
CA GLY A 147 -15.19 -11.19 -31.86
C GLY A 147 -14.97 -9.80 -31.26
N LYS A 148 -15.28 -9.59 -29.98
CA LYS A 148 -15.08 -8.30 -29.30
C LYS A 148 -13.59 -8.05 -29.04
N LEU A 149 -13.12 -6.86 -29.42
CA LEU A 149 -11.80 -6.36 -29.01
C LEU A 149 -11.81 -5.99 -27.53
N LEU A 150 -10.81 -6.46 -26.80
CA LEU A 150 -10.73 -6.26 -25.36
C LEU A 150 -10.19 -4.88 -25.00
N THR A 151 -10.82 -4.29 -23.99
CA THR A 151 -10.47 -2.98 -23.40
C THR A 151 -10.02 -3.14 -21.95
N LEU A 152 -9.60 -2.05 -21.30
CA LEU A 152 -9.19 -2.08 -19.90
C LEU A 152 -10.30 -2.61 -18.98
N LYS A 153 -11.57 -2.36 -19.29
CA LYS A 153 -12.71 -2.89 -18.53
C LYS A 153 -12.84 -4.41 -18.60
N ASP A 154 -12.43 -5.00 -19.72
CA ASP A 154 -12.56 -6.44 -20.00
C ASP A 154 -11.40 -7.24 -19.36
N THR A 155 -11.06 -6.90 -18.12
CA THR A 155 -10.03 -7.56 -17.32
C THR A 155 -10.60 -8.07 -16.00
N CYS A 156 -10.18 -9.25 -15.57
CA CYS A 156 -10.71 -9.97 -14.41
C CYS A 156 -10.46 -9.23 -13.09
N LYS A 157 -9.29 -8.59 -12.95
CA LYS A 157 -8.84 -7.85 -11.77
C LYS A 157 -8.36 -6.44 -12.13
N PRO A 158 -8.36 -5.50 -11.17
CA PRO A 158 -7.67 -4.21 -11.30
C PRO A 158 -6.29 -4.35 -11.95
N LEU A 159 -6.09 -3.62 -13.05
CA LEU A 159 -4.88 -3.63 -13.87
C LEU A 159 -4.32 -2.21 -13.97
N LEU A 160 -3.01 -2.09 -13.77
CA LEU A 160 -2.26 -0.84 -13.92
C LEU A 160 -1.10 -1.01 -14.89
N ILE A 161 -1.05 -0.16 -15.91
CA ILE A 161 0.03 -0.17 -16.92
C ILE A 161 0.52 1.27 -17.11
N PRO A 162 1.78 1.58 -16.77
CA PRO A 162 2.33 2.92 -16.94
C PRO A 162 2.82 3.16 -18.38
N CYS A 163 2.80 4.40 -18.82
CA CYS A 163 3.55 4.93 -19.95
C CYS A 163 4.05 6.36 -19.63
N PHE A 164 4.87 6.92 -20.49
CA PHE A 164 5.20 8.34 -20.45
C PHE A 164 4.50 9.07 -21.59
N ASP A 165 3.67 10.06 -21.29
CA ASP A 165 2.97 10.84 -22.31
C ASP A 165 3.78 12.10 -22.68
N LEU A 166 4.16 12.20 -23.96
CA LEU A 166 4.89 13.35 -24.46
C LEU A 166 4.04 14.62 -24.57
N ASN A 167 2.71 14.49 -24.72
CA ASN A 167 1.83 15.65 -24.82
C ASN A 167 1.75 16.41 -23.49
N SER A 168 1.60 15.67 -22.39
CA SER A 168 1.60 16.24 -21.04
C SER A 168 2.98 16.32 -20.39
N SER A 169 4.01 15.70 -20.99
CA SER A 169 5.35 15.55 -20.40
C SER A 169 5.32 14.94 -18.99
N ALA A 170 4.41 13.98 -18.77
CA ALA A 170 4.17 13.35 -17.49
C ALA A 170 3.94 11.83 -17.62
N PRO A 171 4.19 11.05 -16.55
CA PRO A 171 3.75 9.67 -16.48
C PRO A 171 2.22 9.59 -16.62
N PHE A 172 1.74 8.70 -17.47
CA PHE A 172 0.33 8.38 -17.62
C PHE A 172 0.11 6.91 -17.29
N VAL A 173 -0.98 6.58 -16.61
CA VAL A 173 -1.21 5.22 -16.11
C VAL A 173 -2.56 4.76 -16.59
N PHE A 174 -2.56 3.71 -17.39
CA PHE A 174 -3.78 3.02 -17.80
C PHE A 174 -4.29 2.22 -16.60
N SER A 175 -5.49 2.57 -16.13
CA SER A 175 -6.08 2.01 -14.93
C SER A 175 -7.48 1.48 -15.23
N ARG A 176 -7.74 0.22 -14.89
CA ARG A 176 -9.08 -0.37 -14.97
C ARG A 176 -10.10 0.41 -14.13
N ALA A 177 -9.68 0.94 -12.99
CA ALA A 177 -10.55 1.73 -12.12
C ALA A 177 -11.05 2.98 -12.85
N ASP A 178 -10.14 3.73 -13.49
CA ASP A 178 -10.47 4.95 -14.22
C ASP A 178 -11.32 4.65 -15.46
N ALA A 179 -10.98 3.57 -16.19
CA ALA A 179 -11.77 3.08 -17.31
C ALA A 179 -13.21 2.77 -16.88
N SER A 180 -13.39 2.12 -15.73
CA SER A 180 -14.70 1.76 -15.18
C SER A 180 -15.53 3.00 -14.80
N GLU A 181 -14.89 4.09 -14.42
CA GLU A 181 -15.56 5.36 -14.10
C GLU A 181 -15.89 6.19 -15.34
N SER A 182 -15.03 6.17 -16.36
CA SER A 182 -15.20 6.97 -17.57
C SER A 182 -14.66 6.28 -18.81
N ALA A 183 -15.47 6.27 -19.88
CA ALA A 183 -15.05 5.79 -21.19
C ALA A 183 -13.86 6.58 -21.77
N SER A 184 -13.61 7.80 -21.29
CA SER A 184 -12.45 8.60 -21.69
C SER A 184 -11.12 8.06 -21.14
N TYR A 185 -11.15 7.14 -20.18
CA TYR A 185 -9.96 6.44 -19.69
C TYR A 185 -9.97 4.96 -20.04
N ASP A 186 -10.88 4.55 -20.92
CA ASP A 186 -10.99 3.19 -21.42
C ASP A 186 -10.26 3.09 -22.77
N PHE A 187 -9.32 2.15 -22.86
CA PHE A 187 -8.44 1.97 -24.02
C PHE A 187 -8.39 0.49 -24.39
N GLU A 188 -8.20 0.21 -25.68
CA GLU A 188 -7.98 -1.16 -26.15
C GLU A 188 -6.67 -1.74 -25.58
N LEU A 189 -6.70 -2.97 -25.07
CA LEU A 189 -5.56 -3.60 -24.42
C LEU A 189 -4.34 -3.70 -25.36
N ARG A 190 -4.57 -3.96 -26.65
CA ARG A 190 -3.48 -4.00 -27.66
C ARG A 190 -2.74 -2.66 -27.77
N HIS A 191 -3.47 -1.55 -27.70
CA HIS A 191 -2.91 -0.20 -27.79
C HIS A 191 -2.17 0.17 -26.50
N VAL A 192 -2.71 -0.23 -25.35
CA VAL A 192 -2.05 -0.06 -24.04
C VAL A 192 -0.70 -0.79 -24.01
N ILE A 193 -0.64 -2.05 -24.44
CA ILE A 193 0.63 -2.81 -24.52
C ILE A 193 1.60 -2.14 -25.49
N ARG A 194 1.11 -1.67 -26.65
CA ARG A 194 1.93 -0.96 -27.63
C ARG A 194 2.48 0.36 -27.11
N ALA A 195 1.71 1.08 -26.31
CA ALA A 195 2.10 2.32 -25.64
C ALA A 195 3.21 2.09 -24.61
N THR A 196 2.99 1.17 -23.66
CA THR A 196 4.00 0.89 -22.62
C THR A 196 5.26 0.23 -23.18
N SER A 197 5.25 -0.35 -24.39
CA SER A 197 6.43 -0.97 -25.00
C SER A 197 7.15 -0.05 -26.00
N ALA A 198 6.76 1.23 -26.09
CA ALA A 198 7.28 2.17 -27.08
C ALA A 198 8.68 2.72 -26.72
N ASP A 199 9.67 1.83 -26.58
CA ASP A 199 11.07 2.19 -26.25
C ASP A 199 11.62 3.18 -27.28
N PRO A 200 12.13 4.36 -26.91
CA PRO A 200 12.67 5.35 -27.86
C PRO A 200 13.79 4.83 -28.78
N SER A 201 14.56 3.85 -28.30
CA SER A 201 15.65 3.22 -29.04
C SER A 201 15.14 2.22 -30.08
N MET A 202 14.02 1.55 -29.81
CA MET A 202 13.52 0.45 -30.64
C MET A 202 12.21 0.76 -31.37
N PHE A 203 11.31 1.55 -30.81
CA PHE A 203 10.02 1.94 -31.39
C PHE A 203 9.92 3.46 -31.60
N LYS A 204 8.95 3.86 -32.43
CA LYS A 204 8.48 5.25 -32.45
C LYS A 204 7.47 5.45 -31.31
N PRO A 205 7.39 6.68 -30.74
CA PRO A 205 6.27 7.07 -29.89
C PRO A 205 4.94 6.69 -30.53
N PHE A 206 4.01 6.22 -29.73
CA PHE A 206 2.76 5.65 -30.19
C PHE A 206 1.60 6.58 -29.82
N PRO A 207 0.95 7.23 -30.81
CA PRO A 207 -0.27 7.96 -30.56
C PRO A 207 -1.39 6.96 -30.30
N LEU A 208 -2.11 7.14 -29.20
CA LEU A 208 -3.32 6.37 -28.89
C LEU A 208 -4.43 7.28 -28.36
N THR A 209 -5.66 6.83 -28.54
CA THR A 209 -6.88 7.52 -28.10
C THR A 209 -7.77 6.56 -27.33
N SER A 210 -8.56 7.10 -26.41
CA SER A 210 -9.58 6.36 -25.68
C SER A 210 -10.68 5.86 -26.62
N VAL A 211 -11.48 4.89 -26.17
CA VAL A 211 -12.59 4.31 -26.95
C VAL A 211 -13.59 5.38 -27.40
N ASP A 212 -13.82 6.42 -26.59
CA ASP A 212 -14.69 7.56 -26.93
C ASP A 212 -13.97 8.69 -27.71
N GLY A 213 -12.67 8.56 -27.97
CA GLY A 213 -11.84 9.53 -28.68
C GLY A 213 -11.52 10.82 -27.93
N LYS A 214 -11.94 10.98 -26.67
CA LYS A 214 -11.78 12.25 -25.92
C LYS A 214 -10.41 12.43 -25.30
N THR A 215 -9.77 11.34 -24.87
CA THR A 215 -8.43 11.38 -24.29
C THR A 215 -7.46 10.86 -25.33
N SER A 216 -6.38 11.62 -25.56
CA SER A 216 -5.28 11.19 -26.42
C SER A 216 -3.96 11.27 -25.67
N CYS A 217 -3.06 10.35 -26.00
CA CYS A 217 -1.73 10.25 -25.40
C CYS A 217 -0.73 10.01 -26.53
N LEU A 218 0.44 10.65 -26.46
CA LEU A 218 1.58 10.34 -27.30
C LEU A 218 2.57 9.54 -26.46
N ALA A 219 2.33 8.23 -26.40
CA ALA A 219 2.98 7.36 -25.44
C ALA A 219 4.40 6.95 -25.84
N VAL A 220 5.26 6.93 -24.84
CA VAL A 220 6.59 6.33 -24.81
C VAL A 220 6.63 5.27 -23.71
N ASP A 221 7.56 4.33 -23.83
CA ASP A 221 7.79 3.25 -22.88
C ASP A 221 7.64 3.68 -21.41
N GLY A 222 6.76 2.98 -20.70
CA GLY A 222 6.53 3.20 -19.27
C GLY A 222 7.74 2.84 -18.42
N GLY A 223 8.65 2.01 -18.94
CA GLY A 223 9.87 1.63 -18.28
C GLY A 223 10.74 2.82 -17.89
N LEU A 224 10.78 3.86 -18.73
CA LEU A 224 11.61 5.05 -18.49
C LEU A 224 11.27 5.77 -17.18
N VAL A 225 10.05 5.61 -16.68
CA VAL A 225 9.56 6.23 -15.45
C VAL A 225 9.17 5.22 -14.38
N MET A 226 8.71 4.03 -14.76
CA MET A 226 8.14 3.01 -13.88
C MET A 226 8.42 1.58 -14.41
N ASN A 227 9.69 1.24 -14.68
CA ASN A 227 10.06 -0.12 -15.11
C ASN A 227 9.64 -1.20 -14.10
N ASN A 228 9.74 -0.89 -12.81
CA ASN A 228 9.12 -1.66 -11.73
C ASN A 228 7.81 -0.95 -11.31
N PRO A 229 6.63 -1.41 -11.77
CA PRO A 229 5.36 -0.76 -11.46
C PRO A 229 4.82 -1.13 -10.07
N THR A 230 5.63 -1.71 -9.18
CA THR A 230 5.15 -2.11 -7.86
C THR A 230 4.78 -0.90 -7.00
N ALA A 231 5.56 0.19 -7.07
CA ALA A 231 5.27 1.41 -6.32
C ALA A 231 3.89 2.00 -6.68
N ILE A 232 3.53 1.97 -7.97
CA ILE A 232 2.22 2.46 -8.40
C ILE A 232 1.10 1.53 -7.96
N ALA A 233 1.28 0.21 -8.03
CA ALA A 233 0.28 -0.74 -7.54
C ALA A 233 0.02 -0.59 -6.04
N VAL A 234 1.09 -0.47 -5.24
CA VAL A 234 1.00 -0.24 -3.79
C VAL A 234 0.31 1.09 -3.49
N THR A 235 0.71 2.16 -4.19
CA THR A 235 0.13 3.49 -3.98
C THR A 235 -1.35 3.53 -4.35
N HIS A 236 -1.72 2.91 -5.49
CA HIS A 236 -3.11 2.79 -5.92
C HIS A 236 -3.93 2.01 -4.91
N ALA A 237 -3.45 0.85 -4.45
CA ALA A 237 -4.15 0.06 -3.43
C ALA A 237 -4.38 0.88 -2.15
N LEU A 238 -3.35 1.58 -1.66
CA LEU A 238 -3.43 2.41 -0.45
C LEU A 238 -4.41 3.58 -0.56
N HIS A 239 -4.56 4.19 -1.74
CA HIS A 239 -5.36 5.41 -1.87
C HIS A 239 -6.73 5.20 -2.50
N ASN A 240 -6.92 4.13 -3.28
CA ASN A 240 -8.22 3.77 -3.85
C ASN A 240 -9.09 3.04 -2.81
N LYS A 241 -9.62 3.80 -1.84
CA LYS A 241 -10.51 3.27 -0.80
C LYS A 241 -11.86 2.77 -1.30
N ARG A 242 -12.20 3.08 -2.56
CA ARG A 242 -13.40 2.53 -3.21
C ARG A 242 -13.23 1.05 -3.49
N GLU A 243 -12.06 0.65 -4.02
CA GLU A 243 -11.73 -0.76 -4.28
C GLU A 243 -11.13 -1.47 -3.05
N PHE A 244 -10.36 -0.76 -2.23
CA PHE A 244 -9.62 -1.31 -1.08
C PHE A 244 -9.98 -0.58 0.23
N PRO A 245 -11.22 -0.70 0.74
CA PRO A 245 -11.69 0.05 1.91
C PRO A 245 -11.02 -0.36 3.22
N SER A 246 -10.61 -1.63 3.34
CA SER A 246 -10.02 -2.20 4.55
C SER A 246 -8.52 -2.01 4.68
N LEU A 247 -7.84 -1.63 3.59
CA LEU A 247 -6.40 -1.46 3.57
C LEU A 247 -6.02 -0.17 4.30
N THR A 248 -5.17 -0.22 5.31
CA THR A 248 -4.78 0.99 6.07
C THR A 248 -3.32 1.38 5.85
N GLY A 249 -2.43 0.39 5.77
CA GLY A 249 -1.00 0.58 5.55
C GLY A 249 -0.37 -0.57 4.78
N VAL A 250 0.96 -0.55 4.69
CA VAL A 250 1.74 -1.58 3.97
C VAL A 250 1.76 -2.93 4.68
N GLU A 251 1.47 -2.94 5.99
CA GLU A 251 1.29 -4.13 6.82
C GLU A 251 0.15 -5.04 6.34
N ASP A 252 -0.87 -4.44 5.73
CA ASP A 252 -2.05 -5.11 5.18
C ASP A 252 -1.83 -5.59 3.74
N LEU A 253 -0.64 -5.35 3.16
CA LEU A 253 -0.26 -5.78 1.82
C LEU A 253 0.56 -7.06 1.83
N VAL A 254 0.38 -7.86 0.79
CA VAL A 254 1.28 -8.94 0.38
C VAL A 254 1.62 -8.72 -1.08
N VAL A 255 2.89 -8.55 -1.39
CA VAL A 255 3.38 -8.08 -2.68
C VAL A 255 4.41 -9.07 -3.21
N ILE A 256 4.20 -9.55 -4.44
CA ILE A 256 5.25 -10.20 -5.23
C ILE A 256 5.58 -9.29 -6.42
N SER A 257 6.85 -8.94 -6.52
CA SER A 257 7.40 -8.08 -7.56
C SER A 257 8.39 -8.91 -8.38
N ILE A 258 8.14 -9.07 -9.67
CA ILE A 258 8.90 -9.97 -10.55
C ILE A 258 9.66 -9.13 -11.57
N GLY A 259 10.98 -9.13 -11.47
CA GLY A 259 11.90 -8.45 -12.38
C GLY A 259 12.33 -9.31 -13.57
N ASN A 260 13.04 -8.71 -14.52
CA ASN A 260 13.61 -9.39 -15.70
C ASN A 260 15.15 -9.45 -15.74
N GLY A 261 15.80 -9.21 -14.60
CA GLY A 261 17.25 -9.06 -14.52
C GLY A 261 17.73 -7.71 -15.07
N PRO A 262 19.02 -7.38 -14.90
CA PRO A 262 19.60 -6.15 -15.43
C PRO A 262 19.71 -6.19 -16.95
N LEU A 263 19.37 -5.08 -17.61
CA LEU A 263 19.48 -4.92 -19.06
C LEU A 263 20.91 -4.56 -19.51
N THR A 264 21.77 -4.16 -18.58
CA THR A 264 23.16 -3.75 -18.84
C THR A 264 24.13 -4.93 -18.94
N ILE A 265 24.12 -5.63 -20.07
CA ILE A 265 24.84 -6.93 -20.24
C ILE A 265 26.32 -6.80 -20.65
N SER A 266 26.85 -5.64 -21.06
CA SER A 266 28.30 -5.53 -21.38
C SER A 266 28.88 -4.12 -21.23
N PRO A 267 30.03 -3.95 -20.55
CA PRO A 267 30.73 -2.67 -20.45
C PRO A 267 31.35 -2.22 -21.79
N HIS A 268 31.71 -3.14 -22.69
CA HIS A 268 32.44 -2.85 -23.93
C HIS A 268 31.61 -2.25 -25.07
N ARG A 269 30.28 -2.13 -24.90
CA ARG A 269 29.35 -1.62 -25.93
C ARG A 269 28.62 -0.34 -25.54
N LYS A 270 29.02 0.33 -24.46
CA LYS A 270 28.28 1.47 -23.90
C LYS A 270 28.68 2.82 -24.50
N LEU A 271 29.89 2.93 -25.04
CA LEU A 271 30.47 4.18 -25.51
C LEU A 271 30.55 4.24 -27.03
N ASN A 272 30.30 5.41 -27.60
CA ASN A 272 30.63 5.69 -28.99
C ASN A 272 32.15 5.85 -29.16
N ARG A 273 32.63 6.05 -30.39
CA ARG A 273 34.06 6.22 -30.70
C ARG A 273 34.69 7.46 -30.02
N HIS A 274 33.87 8.38 -29.52
CA HIS A 274 34.27 9.61 -28.84
C HIS A 274 34.20 9.50 -27.30
N GLY A 275 33.86 8.32 -26.76
CA GLY A 275 33.77 8.11 -25.32
C GLY A 275 32.46 8.55 -24.68
N GLU A 276 31.42 8.89 -25.46
CA GLU A 276 30.10 9.29 -24.94
C GLU A 276 29.15 8.09 -24.85
N CYS A 277 28.21 8.13 -23.89
CA CYS A 277 27.20 7.08 -23.75
C CYS A 277 26.23 7.04 -24.94
N LEU A 278 26.01 5.86 -25.51
CA LEU A 278 24.98 5.65 -26.52
C LEU A 278 23.59 5.90 -25.92
N PRO A 279 22.61 6.45 -26.68
CA PRO A 279 21.25 6.65 -26.18
C PRO A 279 20.59 5.38 -25.63
N SER A 280 20.86 4.21 -26.24
CA SER A 280 20.38 2.91 -25.73
C SER A 280 21.03 2.53 -24.39
N ALA A 281 22.28 2.93 -24.14
CA ALA A 281 22.93 2.72 -22.85
C ALA A 281 22.28 3.60 -21.76
N VAL A 282 21.94 4.85 -22.09
CA VAL A 282 21.23 5.75 -21.17
C VAL A 282 19.84 5.22 -20.83
N VAL A 283 19.09 4.74 -21.84
CA VAL A 283 17.79 4.09 -21.61
C VAL A 283 17.93 2.89 -20.69
N ASN A 284 18.87 1.96 -20.95
CA ASN A 284 19.07 0.80 -20.10
C ASN A 284 19.46 1.18 -18.65
N ILE A 285 20.29 2.22 -18.47
CA ILE A 285 20.64 2.74 -17.14
C ILE A 285 19.40 3.28 -16.43
N ALA A 286 18.54 4.02 -17.13
CA ALA A 286 17.29 4.53 -16.56
C ALA A 286 16.35 3.39 -16.16
N LEU A 287 16.16 2.38 -17.02
CA LEU A 287 15.32 1.22 -16.74
C LEU A 287 15.81 0.44 -15.51
N ASP A 288 17.11 0.09 -15.49
CA ASP A 288 17.72 -0.61 -14.35
C ASP A 288 17.63 0.27 -13.09
N GLY A 289 17.99 1.54 -13.17
CA GLY A 289 17.99 2.48 -12.04
C GLY A 289 16.60 2.70 -11.42
N VAL A 290 15.55 2.82 -12.24
CA VAL A 290 14.17 2.94 -11.75
C VAL A 290 13.73 1.66 -11.04
N SER A 291 14.00 0.49 -11.62
CA SER A 291 13.65 -0.79 -10.99
C SER A 291 14.31 -0.98 -9.62
N GLU A 292 15.59 -0.62 -9.52
CA GLU A 292 16.38 -0.71 -8.29
C GLU A 292 15.94 0.31 -7.24
N THR A 293 15.63 1.53 -7.65
CA THR A 293 15.15 2.58 -6.74
C THR A 293 13.82 2.18 -6.11
N VAL A 294 12.88 1.66 -6.91
CA VAL A 294 11.59 1.19 -6.41
C VAL A 294 11.76 0.00 -5.46
N ASP A 295 12.64 -0.95 -5.79
CA ASP A 295 12.92 -2.10 -4.93
C ASP A 295 13.47 -1.65 -3.56
N GLN A 296 14.43 -0.72 -3.55
CA GLN A 296 14.98 -0.14 -2.32
C GLN A 296 13.91 0.57 -1.49
N MET A 297 13.06 1.39 -2.13
CA MET A 297 11.98 2.11 -1.46
C MET A 297 10.98 1.15 -0.80
N LEU A 298 10.59 0.08 -1.50
CA LEU A 298 9.65 -0.91 -0.97
C LEU A 298 10.31 -1.80 0.09
N ALA A 299 11.56 -2.21 -0.07
CA ALA A 299 12.29 -2.93 0.98
C ALA A 299 12.34 -2.12 2.29
N ASN A 300 12.53 -0.80 2.20
CA ASN A 300 12.44 0.10 3.35
C ASN A 300 11.03 0.15 3.94
N ALA A 301 10.00 0.30 3.11
CA ALA A 301 8.61 0.37 3.55
C ALA A 301 8.17 -0.93 4.26
N PHE A 302 8.62 -2.08 3.77
CA PHE A 302 8.32 -3.40 4.32
C PHE A 302 9.36 -3.89 5.33
N TYR A 303 10.25 -3.04 5.86
CA TYR A 303 11.35 -3.45 6.73
C TYR A 303 10.92 -4.35 7.90
N TRP A 304 9.86 -3.97 8.61
CA TRP A 304 9.34 -4.73 9.76
C TRP A 304 8.58 -6.00 9.36
N ASN A 305 8.21 -6.14 8.08
CA ASN A 305 7.45 -7.24 7.51
C ASN A 305 8.08 -7.71 6.18
N HIS A 306 9.40 -7.95 6.18
CA HIS A 306 10.16 -8.28 4.96
C HIS A 306 9.62 -9.50 4.20
N THR A 307 8.87 -10.38 4.86
CA THR A 307 8.23 -11.51 4.19
C THR A 307 7.06 -11.08 3.32
N ASN A 308 6.36 -9.98 3.63
CA ASN A 308 5.20 -9.50 2.86
C ASN A 308 5.59 -8.86 1.51
N TYR A 309 6.87 -8.53 1.30
CA TYR A 309 7.37 -8.04 0.01
C TYR A 309 8.43 -8.99 -0.52
N VAL A 310 8.12 -9.67 -1.63
CA VAL A 310 9.03 -10.61 -2.28
C VAL A 310 9.41 -10.07 -3.65
N ARG A 311 10.68 -9.69 -3.80
CA ARG A 311 11.28 -9.33 -5.09
C ARG A 311 11.98 -10.53 -5.70
N ILE A 312 11.50 -10.99 -6.86
CA ILE A 312 12.17 -12.01 -7.67
C ILE A 312 12.98 -11.31 -8.76
N GLN A 313 14.27 -11.60 -8.85
CA GLN A 313 15.19 -11.01 -9.82
C GLN A 313 16.29 -12.04 -10.13
N SER A 314 16.82 -12.00 -11.35
CA SER A 314 18.01 -12.77 -11.73
C SER A 314 19.24 -11.86 -11.78
N ASN A 315 20.37 -12.32 -11.24
CA ASN A 315 21.66 -11.66 -11.28
C ASN A 315 22.55 -12.29 -12.35
N GLY A 316 22.20 -12.06 -13.62
CA GLY A 316 23.12 -12.18 -14.74
C GLY A 316 23.87 -13.50 -14.83
N TYR A 317 23.22 -14.54 -15.37
CA TYR A 317 23.97 -15.63 -15.98
C TYR A 317 24.67 -15.14 -17.24
N THR A 318 25.99 -15.07 -17.19
CA THR A 318 26.88 -14.82 -18.32
C THR A 318 27.33 -16.16 -18.91
N ASN A 319 26.55 -16.74 -19.83
CA ASN A 319 27.08 -17.77 -20.72
C ASN A 319 26.52 -17.60 -22.15
N GLY A 320 27.38 -17.14 -23.06
CA GLY A 320 27.24 -17.45 -24.48
C GLY A 320 26.10 -16.79 -25.27
N GLY A 321 25.48 -15.70 -24.79
CA GLY A 321 24.45 -14.97 -25.54
C GLY A 321 23.08 -15.67 -25.63
N VAL A 322 22.92 -16.80 -24.94
CA VAL A 322 21.63 -17.46 -24.70
C VAL A 322 21.12 -16.97 -23.34
N GLY A 323 19.87 -16.52 -23.27
CA GLY A 323 19.26 -16.10 -22.00
C GLY A 323 19.12 -17.29 -21.03
N PRO A 324 18.94 -17.04 -19.72
CA PRO A 324 18.90 -18.11 -18.74
C PRO A 324 17.75 -19.09 -19.00
N THR A 325 17.93 -20.36 -18.65
CA THR A 325 16.82 -21.34 -18.68
C THR A 325 15.84 -21.10 -17.53
N MET A 326 14.64 -21.67 -17.62
CA MET A 326 13.64 -21.56 -16.54
C MET A 326 14.19 -22.15 -15.24
N GLU A 327 14.90 -23.27 -15.34
CA GLU A 327 15.54 -23.98 -14.24
C GLU A 327 16.65 -23.13 -13.60
N GLU A 328 17.48 -22.45 -14.41
CA GLU A 328 18.51 -21.52 -13.91
C GLU A 328 17.91 -20.38 -13.11
N VAL A 329 16.84 -19.74 -13.63
CA VAL A 329 16.16 -18.64 -12.92
C VAL A 329 15.66 -19.07 -11.54
N LEU A 330 15.09 -20.28 -11.43
CA LEU A 330 14.49 -20.79 -10.20
C LEU A 330 15.54 -21.30 -9.19
N THR A 331 16.67 -21.81 -9.67
CA THR A 331 17.78 -22.32 -8.84
C THR A 331 18.72 -21.22 -8.38
N GLU A 332 18.72 -20.08 -9.06
CA GLU A 332 19.51 -18.92 -8.65
C GLU A 332 19.12 -18.41 -7.26
N ARG A 333 20.14 -18.00 -6.48
CA ARG A 333 19.95 -17.40 -5.16
C ARG A 333 19.30 -16.02 -5.28
N GLY A 334 18.27 -15.80 -4.48
CA GLY A 334 17.56 -14.53 -4.46
C GLY A 334 18.43 -13.37 -3.95
N VAL A 335 18.00 -12.16 -4.25
CA VAL A 335 18.57 -10.93 -3.69
C VAL A 335 17.54 -10.19 -2.88
N ALA A 336 17.98 -9.60 -1.78
CA ALA A 336 17.21 -8.62 -1.03
C ALA A 336 17.98 -7.31 -0.90
N SER A 337 17.25 -6.22 -1.08
CA SER A 337 17.72 -4.87 -0.80
C SER A 337 17.68 -4.62 0.72
N LEU A 338 18.79 -4.14 1.30
CA LEU A 338 18.88 -3.84 2.72
C LEU A 338 18.46 -2.39 3.00
N PRO A 339 17.84 -2.11 4.16
CA PRO A 339 17.49 -0.75 4.50
C PRO A 339 18.71 0.15 4.56
N PHE A 340 18.67 1.24 3.80
CA PHE A 340 19.76 2.22 3.71
C PHE A 340 21.12 1.62 3.32
N GLY A 341 21.15 0.45 2.65
CA GLY A 341 22.38 -0.28 2.33
C GLY A 341 22.37 -0.95 0.95
N ALA A 342 23.47 -1.66 0.65
CA ALA A 342 23.65 -2.42 -0.58
C ALA A 342 22.81 -3.71 -0.61
N LYS A 343 22.78 -4.37 -1.77
CA LYS A 343 22.11 -5.67 -1.95
C LYS A 343 22.80 -6.80 -1.18
N ARG A 344 21.99 -7.70 -0.62
CA ARG A 344 22.44 -8.93 0.02
C ARG A 344 21.96 -10.14 -0.78
N LEU A 345 22.89 -11.05 -1.06
CA LEU A 345 22.57 -12.37 -1.59
C LEU A 345 21.91 -13.22 -0.49
N LEU A 346 20.77 -13.81 -0.81
CA LEU A 346 20.02 -14.68 0.08
C LEU A 346 20.54 -16.12 0.00
N THR A 347 20.25 -16.90 1.04
CA THR A 347 20.51 -18.34 1.03
C THR A 347 19.46 -19.10 0.23
N GLU A 348 18.24 -18.58 0.21
CA GLU A 348 17.09 -19.16 -0.50
C GLU A 348 17.19 -18.89 -2.00
N THR A 349 16.77 -19.87 -2.81
CA THR A 349 16.62 -19.71 -4.25
C THR A 349 15.35 -18.94 -4.60
N ASN A 350 15.28 -18.40 -5.81
CA ASN A 350 14.06 -17.76 -6.32
C ASN A 350 12.85 -18.71 -6.29
N GLY A 351 13.03 -19.98 -6.65
CA GLY A 351 12.00 -21.01 -6.55
C GLY A 351 11.50 -21.20 -5.10
N GLN A 352 12.41 -21.35 -4.13
CA GLN A 352 12.04 -21.48 -2.71
C GLN A 352 11.29 -20.26 -2.18
N ARG A 353 11.68 -19.05 -2.62
CA ARG A 353 11.00 -17.80 -2.24
C ARG A 353 9.58 -17.72 -2.80
N ILE A 354 9.38 -18.14 -4.05
CA ILE A 354 8.05 -18.24 -4.66
C ILE A 354 7.20 -19.27 -3.92
N GLU A 355 7.73 -20.46 -3.62
CA GLU A 355 6.99 -21.49 -2.87
C GLU A 355 6.56 -20.99 -1.47
N SER A 356 7.49 -20.38 -0.72
CA SER A 356 7.22 -19.79 0.60
C SER A 356 6.18 -18.66 0.52
N PHE A 357 6.19 -17.88 -0.56
CA PHE A 357 5.17 -16.88 -0.83
C PHE A 357 3.80 -17.51 -1.08
N VAL A 358 3.72 -18.52 -1.95
CA VAL A 358 2.46 -19.22 -2.29
C VAL A 358 1.88 -19.91 -1.06
N GLN A 359 2.70 -20.53 -0.22
CA GLN A 359 2.23 -21.16 1.01
C GLN A 359 1.47 -20.16 1.90
N ARG A 360 1.97 -18.92 2.02
CA ARG A 360 1.31 -17.85 2.76
C ARG A 360 0.09 -17.30 2.03
N LEU A 361 0.16 -17.19 0.71
CA LEU A 361 -0.94 -16.76 -0.15
C LEU A 361 -2.15 -17.70 -0.01
N VAL A 362 -1.93 -19.02 -0.05
CA VAL A 362 -2.97 -20.04 0.12
C VAL A 362 -3.48 -20.10 1.56
N ALA A 363 -2.58 -19.99 2.55
CA ALA A 363 -2.98 -19.92 3.96
C ALA A 363 -3.92 -18.73 4.24
N SER A 364 -3.69 -17.59 3.59
CA SER A 364 -4.55 -16.40 3.71
C SER A 364 -5.95 -16.55 3.07
N ARG A 365 -6.14 -17.54 2.18
CA ARG A 365 -7.43 -17.82 1.51
C ARG A 365 -8.33 -18.76 2.33
N ARG A 366 -7.76 -19.66 3.15
CA ARG A 366 -8.54 -20.61 3.98
C ARG A 366 -9.42 -19.92 5.04
N SER A 367 -9.28 -18.60 5.23
CA SER A 367 -10.16 -17.75 6.03
C SER A 367 -11.25 -17.02 5.24
N SER A 368 -11.44 -17.30 3.94
CA SER A 368 -12.46 -16.64 3.10
C SER A 368 -13.39 -17.63 2.39
N LEU A 369 -14.70 -17.51 2.65
CA LEU A 369 -15.81 -18.06 1.86
C LEU A 369 -15.91 -17.36 0.48
N PRO A 370 -16.60 -17.94 -0.52
CA PRO A 370 -16.43 -17.61 -1.94
C PRO A 370 -16.90 -16.19 -2.31
N PRO A 371 -16.45 -15.65 -3.46
CA PRO A 371 -16.85 -14.34 -3.93
C PRO A 371 -18.36 -14.28 -4.19
N SER A 372 -18.99 -13.21 -3.72
CA SER A 372 -20.39 -12.92 -4.02
C SER A 372 -20.56 -12.63 -5.52
N PRO A 373 -21.57 -13.22 -6.18
CA PRO A 373 -21.92 -12.83 -7.54
C PRO A 373 -22.58 -11.45 -7.48
N CYS A 374 -21.96 -10.45 -8.12
CA CYS A 374 -22.64 -9.19 -8.41
C CYS A 374 -23.77 -9.49 -9.40
N LYS A 375 -24.99 -9.66 -8.88
CA LYS A 375 -26.21 -9.56 -9.68
C LYS A 375 -26.43 -8.09 -10.01
N ASP A 376 -26.63 -7.80 -11.29
CA ASP A 376 -27.20 -6.54 -11.76
C ASP A 376 -28.51 -6.27 -11.01
N THR A 377 -28.56 -5.16 -10.28
CA THR A 377 -29.84 -4.58 -9.88
C THR A 377 -30.48 -3.96 -11.12
N ALA A 378 -31.27 -4.77 -11.81
CA ALA A 378 -32.33 -4.29 -12.69
C ALA A 378 -33.27 -3.42 -11.86
N VAL A 379 -33.32 -2.13 -12.16
CA VAL A 379 -34.39 -1.24 -11.70
C VAL A 379 -35.51 -1.33 -12.73
N THR A 380 -36.57 -2.06 -12.39
CA THR A 380 -37.85 -2.02 -13.10
C THR A 380 -38.47 -0.63 -12.95
N PRO A 381 -38.89 0.06 -14.02
CA PRO A 381 -39.65 1.30 -13.88
C PRO A 381 -41.10 0.95 -13.54
N LEU A 382 -41.59 1.49 -12.43
CA LEU A 382 -43.02 1.53 -12.15
C LEU A 382 -43.69 2.50 -13.13
N VAL A 383 -44.48 1.94 -14.03
CA VAL A 383 -45.54 2.62 -14.76
C VAL A 383 -46.60 3.06 -13.76
N HIS A 384 -46.94 4.36 -13.75
CA HIS A 384 -48.32 4.87 -13.76
C HIS A 384 -48.28 6.34 -14.20
N GLY A 385 -49.19 6.67 -15.11
CA GLY A 385 -49.07 7.81 -16.02
C GLY A 385 -49.54 9.14 -15.47
N ARG A 386 -49.21 10.19 -16.23
CA ARG A 386 -50.20 11.14 -16.75
C ARG A 386 -49.65 11.89 -17.95
N GLN A 387 -50.48 11.92 -18.98
CA GLN A 387 -50.30 12.60 -20.26
C GLN A 387 -50.35 14.12 -20.13
N LEU A 388 -49.53 14.80 -20.92
CA LEU A 388 -49.74 16.05 -21.65
C LEU A 388 -48.43 16.25 -22.42
N GLY A 389 -48.34 16.42 -23.73
CA GLY A 389 -49.21 17.00 -24.73
C GLY A 389 -48.24 17.59 -25.78
N SER A 390 -48.42 17.21 -27.03
CA SER A 390 -47.59 17.53 -28.21
C SER A 390 -47.32 19.03 -28.43
N ALA A 391 -46.15 19.37 -28.99
CA ALA A 391 -46.07 20.29 -30.14
C ALA A 391 -44.75 20.16 -30.91
N PHE A 392 -44.90 20.11 -32.23
CA PHE A 392 -43.92 20.03 -33.31
C PHE A 392 -43.46 21.45 -33.78
N LEU A 393 -42.55 21.49 -34.77
CA LEU A 393 -41.93 22.63 -35.49
C LEU A 393 -40.66 23.21 -34.83
N GLY A 394 -39.57 23.53 -35.52
CA GLY A 394 -39.28 23.62 -36.96
C GLY A 394 -37.88 24.23 -37.16
N LYS A 395 -37.32 24.04 -38.36
CA LYS A 395 -35.98 24.46 -38.82
C LYS A 395 -35.73 25.99 -38.76
N ARG A 396 -34.44 26.37 -38.54
CA ARG A 396 -33.51 27.16 -39.39
C ARG A 396 -32.68 28.21 -38.64
N ASN A 397 -31.37 28.19 -38.94
CA ASN A 397 -30.34 29.22 -38.99
C ASN A 397 -30.47 30.49 -38.12
N GLY A 398 -29.46 30.67 -37.26
CA GLY A 398 -29.07 31.97 -36.72
C GLY A 398 -27.75 31.83 -35.99
N ILE A 399 -26.65 32.30 -36.58
CA ILE A 399 -25.41 32.55 -35.86
C ILE A 399 -25.72 33.66 -34.86
N CYS A 400 -25.70 33.32 -33.57
CA CYS A 400 -25.79 34.28 -32.48
C CYS A 400 -24.55 34.10 -31.62
N VAL A 401 -23.67 35.10 -31.62
CA VAL A 401 -22.59 35.24 -30.65
C VAL A 401 -23.26 35.64 -29.34
N SER A 402 -23.66 34.65 -28.55
CA SER A 402 -24.06 34.88 -27.16
C SER A 402 -22.82 34.76 -26.27
N THR A 403 -22.40 35.88 -25.71
CA THR A 403 -21.55 35.96 -24.52
C THR A 403 -22.24 35.21 -23.39
N VAL A 404 -21.89 33.93 -23.22
CA VAL A 404 -22.33 33.15 -22.08
C VAL A 404 -21.50 33.60 -20.88
N PRO A 405 -22.12 34.07 -19.78
CA PRO A 405 -21.38 34.37 -18.57
C PRO A 405 -20.75 33.08 -18.08
N VAL A 406 -19.53 33.16 -17.58
CA VAL A 406 -18.88 32.08 -16.84
C VAL A 406 -19.79 31.70 -15.69
N THR A 407 -20.66 30.71 -15.90
CA THR A 407 -21.27 29.99 -14.80
C THR A 407 -20.11 29.29 -14.13
N HIS A 408 -19.70 29.81 -12.98
CA HIS A 408 -18.94 29.04 -12.00
C HIS A 408 -19.57 27.65 -11.97
N LEU A 409 -18.86 26.67 -12.54
CA LEU A 409 -19.14 25.27 -12.27
C LEU A 409 -18.90 25.14 -10.77
N GLY A 410 -19.98 25.29 -10.01
CA GLY A 410 -20.00 25.00 -8.61
C GLY A 410 -19.55 23.56 -8.49
N PHE A 411 -18.31 23.36 -8.07
CA PHE A 411 -17.92 22.11 -7.45
C PHE A 411 -18.95 21.88 -6.36
N ARG A 412 -19.95 21.05 -6.64
CA ARG A 412 -20.80 20.48 -5.62
C ARG A 412 -19.92 19.46 -4.91
N ARG A 413 -18.95 19.95 -4.14
CA ARG A 413 -18.35 19.21 -3.04
C ARG A 413 -19.56 18.71 -2.28
N LYS A 414 -19.82 17.41 -2.32
CA LYS A 414 -20.71 16.80 -1.32
C LYS A 414 -20.10 17.26 0.01
N THR A 415 -20.80 18.13 0.71
CA THR A 415 -20.46 18.49 2.08
C THR A 415 -20.57 17.19 2.84
N VAL A 416 -19.45 16.49 3.02
CA VAL A 416 -19.43 15.30 3.86
C VAL A 416 -19.63 15.84 5.26
N GLU A 417 -20.87 15.74 5.73
CA GLU A 417 -21.26 16.14 7.07
C GLU A 417 -20.63 15.13 8.05
N CYS A 418 -19.36 15.37 8.37
CA CYS A 418 -18.61 14.55 9.29
C CYS A 418 -19.12 14.84 10.70
N LYS A 419 -19.79 13.85 11.31
CA LYS A 419 -20.23 13.93 12.70
C LYS A 419 -19.02 14.18 13.61
N GLU A 420 -19.15 15.18 14.49
CA GLU A 420 -18.14 15.54 15.49
C GLU A 420 -17.75 14.38 16.41
N SER A 421 -16.50 14.39 16.88
CA SER A 421 -16.02 13.41 17.86
C SER A 421 -16.83 13.47 19.15
N ARG A 422 -17.35 12.32 19.60
CA ARG A 422 -18.05 12.19 20.90
C ARG A 422 -17.21 12.70 22.07
N ILE A 423 -15.89 12.51 22.00
CA ILE A 423 -14.93 12.98 23.02
C ILE A 423 -14.69 14.49 22.88
N GLY A 424 -14.60 15.00 21.66
CA GLY A 424 -14.39 16.42 21.39
C GLY A 424 -15.55 17.33 21.84
N LYS A 425 -16.78 16.79 21.89
CA LYS A 425 -17.97 17.52 22.39
C LYS A 425 -17.97 17.76 23.90
N GLN A 426 -17.21 16.97 24.66
CA GLN A 426 -17.26 17.04 26.11
C GLN A 426 -16.50 18.28 26.60
N PRO A 427 -17.17 19.18 27.34
CA PRO A 427 -16.51 20.35 27.94
C PRO A 427 -15.39 19.92 28.90
N ILE A 428 -14.40 20.80 29.06
CA ILE A 428 -13.31 20.61 30.02
C ILE A 428 -13.54 21.60 31.16
N GLU A 429 -13.83 21.08 32.35
CA GLU A 429 -13.94 21.87 33.56
C GLU A 429 -12.54 22.27 34.04
N VAL A 430 -12.34 23.56 34.30
CA VAL A 430 -11.07 24.09 34.77
C VAL A 430 -11.17 24.33 36.28
N PRO A 431 -10.44 23.58 37.13
CA PRO A 431 -10.41 23.85 38.56
C PRO A 431 -9.83 25.24 38.85
N ALA A 432 -10.31 25.92 39.90
CA ALA A 432 -9.84 27.26 40.28
C ALA A 432 -8.30 27.35 40.51
N ASN A 433 -7.66 26.21 40.79
CA ASN A 433 -6.22 26.11 41.03
C ASN A 433 -5.38 26.14 39.74
N VAL A 434 -5.98 26.29 38.57
CA VAL A 434 -5.31 26.23 37.25
C VAL A 434 -5.54 27.52 36.48
N VAL A 435 -4.45 28.18 36.09
CA VAL A 435 -4.45 29.40 35.27
C VAL A 435 -4.08 29.02 33.84
N ILE A 436 -4.93 29.41 32.89
CA ILE A 436 -4.70 29.17 31.46
C ILE A 436 -4.44 30.51 30.78
N THR A 437 -3.36 30.60 30.01
CA THR A 437 -3.00 31.75 29.17
C THR A 437 -3.04 31.32 27.71
N LEU A 438 -3.75 32.07 26.87
CA LEU A 438 -3.88 31.81 25.44
C LEU A 438 -3.27 32.98 24.66
N GLU A 439 -2.17 32.72 23.95
CA GLU A 439 -1.45 33.66 23.10
C GLU A 439 -1.62 33.19 21.64
N GLY A 440 -2.72 33.59 21.01
CA GLY A 440 -3.05 33.16 19.65
C GLY A 440 -3.33 31.64 19.56
N GLN A 441 -2.36 30.88 19.06
CA GLN A 441 -2.42 29.41 18.96
C GLN A 441 -1.61 28.69 20.04
N ASP A 442 -0.84 29.42 20.85
CA ASP A 442 -0.07 28.83 21.94
C ASP A 442 -0.84 28.91 23.24
N MET A 443 -1.00 27.77 23.90
CA MET A 443 -1.68 27.66 25.19
C MET A 443 -0.67 27.29 26.26
N LYS A 444 -0.65 28.06 27.34
CA LYS A 444 0.13 27.78 28.56
C LYS A 444 -0.83 27.49 29.70
N VAL A 445 -0.58 26.42 30.44
CA VAL A 445 -1.40 25.97 31.57
C VAL A 445 -0.51 25.89 32.80
N LYS A 446 -0.79 26.72 33.79
CA LYS A 446 -0.07 26.79 35.07
C LYS A 446 -0.94 26.24 36.18
N GLY A 447 -0.37 25.40 37.04
CA GLY A 447 -1.03 24.88 38.22
C GLY A 447 -0.05 24.61 39.37
N PRO A 448 -0.52 24.02 40.48
CA PRO A 448 0.31 23.80 41.67
C PRO A 448 1.49 22.86 41.45
N LEU A 449 1.41 21.95 40.46
CA LEU A 449 2.46 20.96 40.20
C LEU A 449 3.48 21.40 39.14
N GLY A 450 3.19 22.44 38.34
CA GLY A 450 4.07 22.90 37.26
C GLY A 450 3.35 23.68 36.16
N GLU A 451 4.07 23.93 35.07
CA GLU A 451 3.59 24.61 33.87
C GLU A 451 3.74 23.72 32.64
N LEU A 452 2.74 23.71 31.76
CA LEU A 452 2.76 23.01 30.47
C LEU A 452 2.38 23.96 29.34
N ALA A 453 3.03 23.80 28.19
CA ALA A 453 2.75 24.55 26.97
C ALA A 453 2.39 23.62 25.81
N LEU A 454 1.43 24.02 24.99
CA LEU A 454 1.00 23.30 23.79
C LEU A 454 0.59 24.28 22.68
N SER A 455 1.13 24.09 21.47
CA SER A 455 0.76 24.85 20.27
C SER A 455 -0.33 24.15 19.47
N TYR A 456 -1.35 24.90 19.07
CA TYR A 456 -2.50 24.41 18.31
C TYR A 456 -2.34 24.70 16.82
N PRO A 457 -2.80 23.80 15.94
CA PRO A 457 -2.84 24.05 14.51
C PRO A 457 -3.99 25.01 14.15
N ARG A 458 -3.88 25.68 12.99
CA ARG A 458 -4.83 26.72 12.55
C ARG A 458 -6.27 26.25 12.39
N GLU A 459 -6.47 24.95 12.19
CA GLU A 459 -7.78 24.33 11.98
C GLU A 459 -8.60 24.20 13.28
N ILE A 460 -8.03 24.49 14.45
CA ILE A 460 -8.68 24.39 15.77
C ILE A 460 -8.71 25.75 16.45
N ALA A 461 -9.87 26.05 17.05
CA ALA A 461 -10.08 27.21 17.91
C ALA A 461 -10.36 26.74 19.34
N ILE A 462 -10.04 27.57 20.33
CA ILE A 462 -10.32 27.31 21.74
C ILE A 462 -11.16 28.45 22.27
N ASP A 463 -12.38 28.12 22.70
CA ASP A 463 -13.29 29.06 23.32
C ASP A 463 -13.19 28.88 24.83
N ARG A 464 -12.78 29.95 25.52
CA ARG A 464 -12.75 30.01 26.97
C ARG A 464 -14.04 30.65 27.47
N GLN A 465 -14.87 29.87 28.15
CA GLN A 465 -15.98 30.35 28.97
C GLN A 465 -15.54 30.30 30.44
N GLU A 466 -16.10 31.15 31.31
CA GLU A 466 -15.55 31.48 32.64
C GLU A 466 -15.04 30.28 33.47
N SER A 467 -15.75 29.15 33.46
CA SER A 467 -15.39 27.92 34.18
C SER A 467 -15.15 26.69 33.28
N VAL A 468 -15.38 26.83 31.97
CA VAL A 468 -15.40 25.72 31.02
C VAL A 468 -14.59 26.07 29.77
N LEU A 469 -13.68 25.19 29.40
CA LEU A 469 -12.90 25.30 28.17
C LEU A 469 -13.50 24.36 27.11
N LYS A 470 -13.83 24.95 25.95
CA LYS A 470 -14.40 24.24 24.81
C LYS A 470 -13.43 24.33 23.63
N VAL A 471 -13.05 23.17 23.10
CA VAL A 471 -12.27 23.09 21.88
C VAL A 471 -13.24 23.03 20.70
N CYS A 472 -13.08 23.94 19.74
CA CYS A 472 -13.92 24.11 18.57
C CYS A 472 -13.11 23.88 17.28
N LYS A 473 -13.78 23.53 16.19
CA LYS A 473 -13.15 23.43 14.86
C LYS A 473 -13.28 24.80 14.18
N ALA A 474 -12.20 25.29 13.60
CA ALA A 474 -12.25 26.51 12.79
C ALA A 474 -12.78 26.22 11.37
N VAL A 475 -12.60 24.99 10.87
CA VAL A 475 -13.01 24.59 9.52
C VAL A 475 -13.61 23.18 9.54
N GLU A 476 -14.69 22.96 8.79
CA GLU A 476 -15.34 21.65 8.64
C GLU A 476 -14.61 20.74 7.62
N THR A 477 -13.38 20.33 7.96
CA THR A 477 -12.62 19.35 7.17
C THR A 477 -12.48 18.01 7.89
N ARG A 478 -12.19 16.94 7.13
CA ARG A 478 -11.86 15.62 7.72
C ARG A 478 -10.67 15.71 8.68
N ARG A 479 -9.66 16.51 8.34
CA ARG A 479 -8.48 16.75 9.19
C ARG A 479 -8.84 17.46 10.49
N ALA A 480 -9.66 18.50 10.43
CA ALA A 480 -10.14 19.20 11.62
C ALA A 480 -10.91 18.27 12.57
N ASN A 481 -11.73 17.36 12.03
CA ASN A 481 -12.44 16.36 12.85
C ASN A 481 -11.50 15.35 13.54
N GLN A 482 -10.41 14.95 12.89
CA GLN A 482 -9.38 14.09 13.50
C GLN A 482 -8.64 14.83 14.62
N MET A 483 -8.31 16.10 14.39
CA MET A 483 -7.55 16.92 15.34
C MET A 483 -8.41 17.34 16.55
N HIS A 484 -9.71 17.63 16.35
CA HIS A 484 -10.62 18.10 17.41
C HIS A 484 -10.64 17.19 18.64
N GLY A 485 -10.80 15.88 18.44
CA GLY A 485 -10.79 14.91 19.55
C GLY A 485 -9.43 14.76 20.23
N LEU A 486 -8.34 14.87 19.46
CA LEU A 486 -6.97 14.79 19.96
C LEU A 486 -6.67 15.98 20.89
N PHE A 487 -6.87 17.19 20.39
CA PHE A 487 -6.52 18.42 21.11
C PHE A 487 -7.39 18.64 22.35
N ARG A 488 -8.68 18.24 22.31
CA ARG A 488 -9.50 18.17 23.53
C ARG A 488 -8.87 17.27 24.60
N THR A 489 -8.40 16.09 24.20
CA THR A 489 -7.79 15.12 25.12
C THR A 489 -6.47 15.64 25.68
N LEU A 490 -5.63 16.28 24.85
CA LEU A 490 -4.39 16.90 25.29
C LEU A 490 -4.65 18.02 26.30
N THR A 491 -5.59 18.92 26.00
CA THR A 491 -5.98 20.01 26.91
C THR A 491 -6.47 19.49 28.25
N SER A 492 -7.34 18.48 28.24
CA SER A 492 -7.87 17.87 29.46
C SER A 492 -6.77 17.19 30.28
N ASN A 493 -5.81 16.52 29.61
CA ASN A 493 -4.66 15.92 30.29
C ASN A 493 -3.75 17.00 30.91
N MET A 494 -3.54 18.15 30.25
CA MET A 494 -2.74 19.24 30.81
C MET A 494 -3.38 19.80 32.08
N VAL A 495 -4.69 20.10 32.06
CA VAL A 495 -5.43 20.64 33.21
C VAL A 495 -5.42 19.66 34.38
N VAL A 496 -5.74 18.38 34.13
CA VAL A 496 -5.71 17.34 35.17
C VAL A 496 -4.28 17.11 35.67
N GLY A 497 -3.29 17.17 34.77
CA GLY A 497 -1.88 16.96 35.07
C GLY A 497 -1.29 18.00 36.00
N VAL A 498 -1.51 19.29 35.74
CA VAL A 498 -0.99 20.36 36.64
C VAL A 498 -1.78 20.47 37.95
N SER A 499 -3.01 19.94 38.00
CA SER A 499 -3.88 20.00 39.18
C SER A 499 -3.72 18.77 40.10
N LYS A 500 -4.02 17.57 39.58
CA LYS A 500 -4.01 16.31 40.34
C LYS A 500 -2.71 15.52 40.14
N GLY A 501 -2.02 15.72 39.02
CA GLY A 501 -0.88 14.89 38.62
C GLY A 501 -1.31 13.53 38.11
N PHE A 502 -0.36 12.78 37.55
CA PHE A 502 -0.55 11.41 37.12
C PHE A 502 0.48 10.50 37.80
N GLU A 503 0.09 9.26 38.03
CA GLU A 503 0.98 8.21 38.50
C GLU A 503 0.87 6.96 37.61
N LYS A 504 2.00 6.30 37.39
CA LYS A 504 2.09 4.99 36.75
C LYS A 504 2.86 4.04 37.64
N LYS A 505 2.20 2.93 37.99
CA LYS A 505 2.74 1.89 38.87
C LYS A 505 3.27 0.74 38.02
N LEU A 506 4.53 0.39 38.23
CA LEU A 506 5.23 -0.73 37.61
C LEU A 506 5.51 -1.79 38.69
N GLN A 507 5.47 -3.05 38.28
CA GLN A 507 5.77 -4.19 39.12
C GLN A 507 6.86 -5.06 38.48
N LEU A 508 7.88 -5.37 39.26
CA LEU A 508 8.94 -6.30 38.90
C LEU A 508 8.54 -7.72 39.32
N VAL A 509 8.63 -8.65 38.38
CA VAL A 509 8.34 -10.07 38.63
C VAL A 509 9.58 -10.88 38.24
N GLY A 510 10.24 -11.50 39.21
CA GLY A 510 11.43 -12.31 38.96
C GLY A 510 12.24 -12.54 40.23
N VAL A 511 12.97 -13.64 40.28
CA VAL A 511 13.86 -13.95 41.42
C VAL A 511 15.09 -13.04 41.32
N GLY A 512 15.41 -12.34 42.40
CA GLY A 512 16.51 -11.37 42.44
C GLY A 512 16.22 -10.03 41.77
N TYR A 513 14.97 -9.78 41.34
CA TYR A 513 14.60 -8.52 40.72
C TYR A 513 14.30 -7.47 41.78
N ARG A 514 15.00 -6.34 41.71
CA ARG A 514 14.83 -5.23 42.65
C ARG A 514 15.15 -3.89 41.99
N ALA A 515 14.47 -2.85 42.46
CA ALA A 515 14.72 -1.46 42.13
C ALA A 515 15.18 -0.71 43.37
N THR A 516 16.12 0.21 43.22
CA THR A 516 16.57 1.15 44.26
C THR A 516 16.73 2.53 43.64
N VAL A 517 16.47 3.58 44.42
CA VAL A 517 16.69 4.97 43.98
C VAL A 517 17.92 5.50 44.72
N GLU A 518 18.91 5.96 43.98
CA GLU A 518 20.13 6.58 44.49
C GLU A 518 20.18 8.03 43.98
N GLY A 519 19.78 8.98 44.82
CA GLY A 519 19.73 10.40 44.45
C GLY A 519 18.78 10.66 43.27
N LYS A 520 19.33 11.04 42.12
CA LYS A 520 18.60 11.26 40.85
C LYS A 520 18.66 10.07 39.89
N GLU A 521 19.19 8.91 40.31
CA GLU A 521 19.28 7.71 39.48
C GLU A 521 18.39 6.58 40.02
N LEU A 522 17.73 5.88 39.11
CA LEU A 522 17.01 4.64 39.36
C LEU A 522 17.90 3.47 38.96
N ILE A 523 18.25 2.63 39.93
CA ILE A 523 19.07 1.44 39.73
C ILE A 523 18.17 0.19 39.71
N LEU A 524 18.31 -0.60 38.66
CA LEU A 524 17.50 -1.79 38.41
C LEU A 524 18.39 -3.03 38.34
N SER A 525 18.13 -3.98 39.23
CA SER A 525 18.67 -5.33 39.18
C SER A 525 17.64 -6.23 38.50
N LEU A 526 17.83 -6.57 37.22
CA LEU A 526 16.88 -7.36 36.41
C LEU A 526 17.47 -8.71 35.96
N GLY A 527 18.46 -9.23 36.69
CA GLY A 527 19.18 -10.45 36.34
C GLY A 527 20.15 -10.28 35.16
N PHE A 528 20.68 -9.07 34.96
CA PHE A 528 21.85 -8.80 34.13
C PHE A 528 23.12 -8.86 34.98
N SER A 529 24.29 -9.06 34.36
CA SER A 529 25.57 -9.13 35.09
C SER A 529 25.91 -7.82 35.80
N HIS A 530 25.54 -6.67 35.20
CA HIS A 530 25.72 -5.34 35.80
C HIS A 530 24.33 -4.69 36.03
N PRO A 531 24.15 -3.93 37.12
CA PRO A 531 22.90 -3.22 37.39
C PRO A 531 22.67 -2.10 36.36
N VAL A 532 21.43 -1.92 35.95
CA VAL A 532 21.04 -0.88 34.98
C VAL A 532 20.77 0.41 35.75
N LYS A 533 21.46 1.50 35.38
CA LYS A 533 21.25 2.82 35.96
C LYS A 533 20.48 3.70 34.98
N MET A 534 19.44 4.39 35.45
CA MET A 534 18.63 5.31 34.65
C MET A 534 18.53 6.66 35.35
N THR A 535 18.89 7.73 34.65
CA THR A 535 18.74 9.10 35.17
C THR A 535 17.27 9.51 35.17
N ILE A 536 16.81 10.07 36.29
CA ILE A 536 15.45 10.58 36.44
C ILE A 536 15.44 12.04 35.96
N PRO A 537 14.61 12.39 34.95
CA PRO A 537 14.50 13.78 34.50
C PRO A 537 13.81 14.64 35.57
N ASP A 538 14.15 15.93 35.61
CA ASP A 538 13.71 16.84 36.68
C ASP A 538 12.18 17.04 36.74
N ASP A 539 11.48 16.79 35.62
CA ASP A 539 10.02 16.87 35.53
C ASP A 539 9.26 15.69 36.16
N LEU A 540 9.97 14.64 36.56
CA LEU A 540 9.40 13.39 37.06
C LEU A 540 9.91 13.04 38.46
N LYS A 541 9.04 12.44 39.27
CA LYS A 541 9.37 11.90 40.59
C LYS A 541 9.15 10.39 40.58
N VAL A 542 10.21 9.64 40.83
CA VAL A 542 10.17 8.17 40.93
C VAL A 542 10.27 7.78 42.40
N LYS A 543 9.31 7.01 42.88
CA LYS A 543 9.31 6.40 44.21
C LYS A 543 9.33 4.88 44.07
N VAL A 544 10.07 4.23 44.95
CA VAL A 544 10.11 2.77 45.05
C VAL A 544 9.51 2.41 46.40
N ASP A 545 8.23 2.00 46.40
CA ASP A 545 7.46 1.71 47.63
C ASP A 545 7.86 0.36 48.22
N GLU A 546 8.05 -0.63 47.35
CA GLU A 546 8.63 -1.94 47.65
C GLU A 546 9.78 -2.15 46.66
N ASN A 547 10.78 -2.96 46.99
CA ASN A 547 11.87 -3.29 46.06
C ASN A 547 11.36 -3.83 44.70
N THR A 548 10.12 -4.30 44.63
CA THR A 548 9.45 -4.83 43.44
C THR A 548 8.38 -3.89 42.85
N ARG A 549 8.09 -2.72 43.45
CA ARG A 549 7.08 -1.76 42.97
C ARG A 549 7.68 -0.38 42.77
N ILE A 550 7.56 0.13 41.54
CA ILE A 550 8.03 1.47 41.17
C ILE A 550 6.81 2.32 40.83
N THR A 551 6.67 3.46 41.50
CA THR A 551 5.65 4.47 41.23
C THR A 551 6.31 5.67 40.55
N VAL A 552 6.02 5.89 39.28
CA VAL A 552 6.47 7.07 38.52
C VAL A 552 5.35 8.10 38.55
N SER A 553 5.63 9.28 39.10
CA SER A 553 4.69 10.39 39.24
C SER A 553 5.20 11.64 38.55
N GLY A 554 4.29 12.47 38.05
CA GLY A 554 4.61 13.73 37.39
C GLY A 554 3.36 14.48 36.96
N TYR A 555 3.53 15.63 36.32
CA TYR A 555 2.43 16.46 35.83
C TYR A 555 2.16 16.25 34.33
N ASP A 556 3.18 15.92 33.52
CA ASP A 556 2.98 15.55 32.11
C ASP A 556 2.76 14.05 31.91
N LYS A 557 1.59 13.70 31.38
CA LYS A 557 1.20 12.33 31.04
C LYS A 557 2.09 11.70 29.97
N SER A 558 2.62 12.50 29.04
CA SER A 558 3.45 12.00 27.94
C SER A 558 4.83 11.56 28.45
N ASN A 559 5.50 12.41 29.23
CA ASN A 559 6.79 12.11 29.85
C ASN A 559 6.72 10.92 30.82
N ILE A 560 5.69 10.84 31.66
CA ILE A 560 5.48 9.70 32.57
C ILE A 560 5.35 8.38 31.78
N GLY A 561 4.54 8.39 30.72
CA GLY A 561 4.33 7.23 29.87
C GLY A 561 5.62 6.78 29.17
N GLN A 562 6.39 7.73 28.64
CA GLN A 562 7.65 7.47 27.96
C GLN A 562 8.73 6.92 28.91
N PHE A 563 8.82 7.49 30.11
CA PHE A 563 9.78 7.02 31.12
C PHE A 563 9.41 5.62 31.62
N ALA A 564 8.13 5.36 31.90
CA ALA A 564 7.66 4.04 32.29
C ALA A 564 7.88 2.98 31.19
N ALA A 565 7.68 3.35 29.92
CA ALA A 565 7.98 2.49 28.77
C ALA A 565 9.49 2.21 28.65
N SER A 566 10.34 3.20 28.94
CA SER A 566 11.80 3.05 28.95
C SER A 566 12.28 2.07 30.03
N ILE A 567 11.69 2.12 31.23
CA ILE A 567 11.96 1.13 32.29
C ILE A 567 11.55 -0.28 31.82
N ARG A 568 10.34 -0.42 31.24
CA ARG A 568 9.82 -1.71 30.76
C ARG A 568 10.65 -2.30 29.62
N LYS A 569 11.25 -1.45 28.77
CA LYS A 569 12.03 -1.87 27.59
C LYS A 569 13.23 -2.76 27.95
N TRP A 570 13.85 -2.56 29.11
CA TRP A 570 15.01 -3.35 29.54
C TRP A 570 14.70 -4.83 29.73
N ARG A 571 13.54 -5.16 30.29
CA ARG A 571 13.10 -6.54 30.47
C ARG A 571 11.58 -6.63 30.43
N PRO A 572 10.96 -6.70 29.23
CA PRO A 572 9.52 -6.83 29.10
C PRO A 572 9.03 -8.16 29.71
N PRO A 573 7.75 -8.25 30.10
CA PRO A 573 7.21 -9.45 30.72
C PRO A 573 7.18 -10.62 29.73
N GLU A 574 7.78 -11.75 30.10
CA GLU A 574 7.78 -12.95 29.25
C GLU A 574 6.39 -13.61 29.17
N PRO A 575 6.05 -14.28 28.05
CA PRO A 575 4.74 -14.88 27.85
C PRO A 575 4.49 -16.16 28.67
N TYR A 576 5.48 -16.73 29.36
CA TYR A 576 5.31 -17.98 30.11
C TYR A 576 5.01 -17.73 31.59
N LYS A 577 5.99 -17.25 32.38
CA LYS A 577 5.81 -16.98 33.82
C LYS A 577 5.54 -15.50 34.12
N GLY A 578 5.51 -14.63 33.10
CA GLY A 578 5.29 -13.20 33.29
C GLY A 578 6.44 -12.48 34.01
N LYS A 579 7.65 -13.06 34.01
CA LYS A 579 8.84 -12.44 34.57
C LYS A 579 9.28 -11.25 33.72
N GLY A 580 9.67 -10.16 34.38
CA GLY A 580 10.02 -8.89 33.76
C GLY A 580 9.42 -7.72 34.52
N VAL A 581 9.47 -6.54 33.90
CA VAL A 581 8.80 -5.33 34.37
C VAL A 581 7.45 -5.23 33.67
N LYS A 582 6.36 -5.18 34.43
CA LYS A 582 5.01 -5.00 33.90
C LYS A 582 4.34 -3.78 34.51
N TYR A 583 3.27 -3.27 33.91
CA TYR A 583 2.40 -2.32 34.60
C TYR A 583 1.56 -3.04 35.68
N ALA A 584 1.19 -2.33 36.75
CA ALA A 584 0.44 -2.92 37.85
C ALA A 584 -0.91 -3.50 37.41
N ASP A 585 -1.57 -2.85 36.46
CA ASP A 585 -2.84 -3.21 35.83
C ASP A 585 -2.68 -4.09 34.57
N GLU A 586 -1.45 -4.43 34.16
CA GLU A 586 -1.19 -5.26 32.97
C GLU A 586 -1.48 -6.74 33.24
N ILE A 587 -2.45 -7.29 32.51
CA ILE A 587 -2.75 -8.73 32.48
C ILE A 587 -1.90 -9.38 31.38
N ILE A 588 -0.91 -10.18 31.79
CA ILE A 588 -0.05 -10.93 30.86
C ILE A 588 -0.74 -12.24 30.47
N ARG A 589 -1.04 -12.42 29.18
CA ARG A 589 -1.56 -13.69 28.65
C ARG A 589 -0.46 -14.75 28.71
N ARG A 590 -0.62 -15.71 29.63
CA ARG A 590 0.33 -16.80 29.82
C ARG A 590 0.14 -17.89 28.76
N LYS A 591 1.22 -18.32 28.14
CA LYS A 591 1.28 -19.50 27.27
C LYS A 591 1.71 -20.70 28.10
N GLU A 592 1.09 -21.86 27.86
CA GLU A 592 1.53 -23.11 28.45
C GLU A 592 2.99 -23.40 28.03
N GLY A 593 3.78 -23.92 28.98
CA GLY A 593 5.18 -24.29 28.76
C GLY A 593 5.32 -25.55 27.90
N LYS A 594 6.30 -26.42 28.21
CA LYS A 594 6.60 -27.64 27.43
C LYS A 594 5.32 -28.40 27.02
N ALA A 595 5.02 -28.39 25.73
CA ALA A 595 3.96 -29.19 25.11
C ALA A 595 4.41 -30.64 24.96
N GLY A 596 4.45 -31.39 26.08
CA GLY A 596 4.65 -32.84 26.08
C GLY A 596 3.34 -33.63 26.16
N LYS A 597 2.22 -32.98 26.46
CA LYS A 597 0.93 -33.63 26.64
C LYS A 597 0.06 -33.36 25.41
N LYS A 598 -0.02 -34.35 24.50
CA LYS A 598 -1.07 -34.37 23.48
C LYS A 598 -2.41 -34.43 24.23
N LYS A 599 -3.29 -33.48 23.93
CA LYS A 599 -4.65 -33.42 24.47
C LYS A 599 -5.58 -34.28 23.63
#